data_AF-A0A4Q3RB74-F1
#
_entry.id   AF-A0A4Q3RB74-F1
#
_cell.length_a   1.000
_cell.length_b   1.000
_cell.length_c   1.000
_cell.angle_alpha   90.00
_cell.angle_beta   90.00
_cell.angle_gamma   90.00
#
_symmetry.space_group_name_H-M   'P 1'
#
loop_
_entity.id
_entity.type
_entity.pdbx_description
1 polymer ?
#
loop_
_entity_poly.entity_id
_entity_poly.type
_entity_poly.pdbx_seq_one_letter_code
_entity_poly.pdbx_strand_id
1 'polypeptide(L)'
;TDFYVQSVLLNGKAQRQSHFSHTDIMKGGELRFQLSTSPNKSWAVNDEDLPVTAITENLITPVPYFTGNDKKFKSATSVEIKSIEHGSTIFYSLRPLDDSGAKIFFQEYNAPLQLSKSATIQAYATKDGRQSKTIVQDFYKLPEDKNIQVVSNVNPLYTAGGADALIDGITGEANYRTGEWQSYEGTDFEAIIDLKQVKPVNYVGAHFLQDVGSWIWMPSSVLFEGSSDGNTFTLLGEIKNSVSDKDYQTSVKEFGLPVQTTARYIRVKAVNYGTIPDWHPGHGGNAHIFVDEVIVR
;
A
#
# COMPACT_ATOMS: atom_id res chain seq x y z
N THR A 1 42.96 16.29 -28.47
CA THR A 1 41.75 17.03 -28.88
C THR A 1 41.51 18.12 -27.88
N ASP A 2 41.30 19.35 -28.31
CA ASP A 2 40.93 20.44 -27.41
C ASP A 2 39.48 20.26 -26.97
N PHE A 3 39.27 20.17 -25.67
CA PHE A 3 37.98 19.82 -25.07
C PHE A 3 37.59 20.79 -23.94
N TYR A 4 38.57 21.27 -23.17
CA TYR A 4 38.31 22.07 -21.99
C TYR A 4 38.18 23.56 -22.31
N VAL A 5 37.05 24.15 -21.93
CA VAL A 5 36.80 25.59 -22.06
C VAL A 5 37.78 26.38 -21.19
N GLN A 6 38.51 27.31 -21.82
CA GLN A 6 39.42 28.23 -21.16
C GLN A 6 38.79 29.60 -20.95
N SER A 7 38.05 30.08 -21.95
CA SER A 7 37.32 31.35 -21.88
C SER A 7 36.20 31.33 -22.92
N VAL A 8 35.22 32.21 -22.71
CA VAL A 8 34.11 32.41 -23.64
C VAL A 8 33.92 33.91 -23.87
N LEU A 9 33.70 34.30 -25.13
CA LEU A 9 33.31 35.66 -25.50
C LEU A 9 31.91 35.63 -26.11
N LEU A 10 31.00 36.46 -25.59
CA LEU A 10 29.71 36.74 -26.21
C LEU A 10 29.76 38.14 -26.84
N ASN A 11 29.66 38.21 -28.17
CA ASN A 11 29.72 39.48 -28.93
C ASN A 11 30.96 40.33 -28.56
N GLY A 12 32.11 39.67 -28.43
CA GLY A 12 33.40 40.30 -28.09
C GLY A 12 33.60 40.66 -26.61
N LYS A 13 32.59 40.44 -25.75
CA LYS A 13 32.71 40.65 -24.30
C LYS A 13 33.01 39.34 -23.58
N ALA A 14 33.90 39.39 -22.60
CA ALA A 14 34.23 38.23 -21.77
C ALA A 14 33.01 37.75 -20.98
N GLN A 15 32.65 36.47 -21.16
CA GLN A 15 31.62 35.80 -20.39
C GLN A 15 32.28 35.01 -19.27
N ARG A 16 31.82 35.26 -18.04
CA ARG A 16 32.30 34.54 -16.85
C ARG A 16 31.37 33.40 -16.44
N GLN A 17 30.08 33.54 -16.73
CA GLN A 17 29.07 32.54 -16.44
C GLN A 17 29.16 31.34 -17.38
N SER A 18 28.86 30.14 -16.88
CA SER A 18 28.70 28.92 -17.67
C SER A 18 27.31 28.81 -18.34
N HIS A 19 26.54 29.90 -18.36
CA HIS A 19 25.20 29.98 -18.90
C HIS A 19 24.98 31.33 -19.63
N PHE A 20 23.88 31.41 -20.39
CA PHE A 20 23.46 32.62 -21.09
C PHE A 20 21.98 32.85 -20.83
N SER A 21 21.54 34.12 -20.84
CA SER A 21 20.12 34.41 -20.69
C SER A 21 19.34 34.09 -21.98
N HIS A 22 18.05 33.79 -21.85
CA HIS A 22 17.17 33.67 -23.01
C HIS A 22 17.22 34.95 -23.88
N THR A 23 17.32 36.11 -23.25
CA THR A 23 17.46 37.40 -23.94
C THR A 23 18.72 37.49 -24.80
N ASP A 24 19.86 36.93 -24.35
CA ASP A 24 21.09 36.91 -25.13
C ASP A 24 20.96 36.02 -26.38
N ILE A 25 20.25 34.89 -26.25
CA ILE A 25 19.92 34.01 -27.37
C ILE A 25 19.03 34.75 -28.38
N MET A 26 17.99 35.45 -27.90
CA MET A 26 17.03 36.14 -28.76
C MET A 26 17.62 37.35 -29.49
N LYS A 27 18.68 37.98 -28.94
CA LYS A 27 19.41 39.06 -29.62
C LYS A 27 20.30 38.56 -30.76
N GLY A 28 20.62 37.27 -30.77
CA GLY A 28 21.58 36.67 -31.70
C GLY A 28 23.01 37.20 -31.50
N GLY A 29 23.90 36.78 -32.39
CA GLY A 29 25.30 37.21 -32.40
C GLY A 29 26.27 36.05 -32.39
N GLU A 30 27.45 36.28 -31.84
CA GLU A 30 28.57 35.36 -31.90
C GLU A 30 29.04 34.95 -30.51
N LEU A 31 29.19 33.64 -30.33
CA LEU A 31 29.73 33.03 -29.14
C LEU A 31 31.05 32.33 -29.49
N ARG A 32 32.17 32.86 -29.00
CA ARG A 32 33.50 32.27 -29.25
C ARG A 32 33.98 31.53 -28.03
N PHE A 33 34.36 30.27 -28.22
CA PHE A 33 35.03 29.45 -27.21
C PHE A 33 36.52 29.39 -27.47
N GLN A 34 37.31 29.55 -26.42
CA GLN A 34 38.71 29.18 -26.42
C GLN A 34 38.86 27.84 -25.72
N LEU A 35 39.35 26.82 -26.42
CA LEU A 35 39.47 25.45 -25.92
C LEU A 35 40.95 25.05 -25.72
N SER A 36 41.19 24.06 -24.86
CA SER A 36 42.51 23.42 -24.73
C SER A 36 42.40 21.95 -24.35
N THR A 37 43.55 21.25 -24.34
CA THR A 37 43.68 19.86 -23.87
C THR A 37 43.70 19.73 -22.34
N SER A 38 43.77 20.82 -21.58
CA SER A 38 43.88 20.81 -20.11
C SER A 38 42.74 21.57 -19.42
N PRO A 39 42.21 21.08 -18.28
CA PRO A 39 41.08 21.72 -17.59
C PRO A 39 41.42 23.11 -17.06
N ASN A 40 40.55 24.10 -17.32
CA ASN A 40 40.59 25.39 -16.64
C ASN A 40 39.82 25.30 -15.32
N LYS A 41 40.51 25.46 -14.19
CA LYS A 41 39.91 25.42 -12.84
C LYS A 41 39.51 26.81 -12.31
N SER A 42 39.55 27.84 -13.15
CA SER A 42 39.35 29.24 -12.77
C SER A 42 38.22 29.95 -13.53
N TRP A 43 37.73 29.38 -14.63
CA TRP A 43 36.63 29.96 -15.41
C TRP A 43 35.31 29.28 -15.04
N ALA A 44 34.29 30.09 -14.75
CA ALA A 44 32.94 29.66 -14.38
C ALA A 44 32.86 28.66 -13.20
N VAL A 45 33.71 28.85 -12.19
CA VAL A 45 33.78 27.96 -11.01
C VAL A 45 33.13 28.53 -9.75
N ASN A 46 32.77 29.81 -9.75
CA ASN A 46 32.11 30.45 -8.61
C ASN A 46 30.60 30.16 -8.65
N ASP A 47 29.94 30.10 -7.49
CA ASP A 47 28.50 29.83 -7.40
C ASP A 47 27.65 30.81 -8.22
N GLU A 48 28.09 32.07 -8.32
CA GLU A 48 27.43 33.12 -9.13
C GLU A 48 27.57 32.95 -10.66
N ASP A 49 28.56 32.18 -11.11
CA ASP A 49 28.81 31.90 -12.52
C ASP A 49 27.99 30.69 -13.03
N LEU A 50 27.52 29.85 -12.11
CA LEU A 50 26.72 28.65 -12.39
C LEU A 50 25.25 29.01 -12.65
N PRO A 51 24.53 28.24 -13.48
CA PRO A 51 23.09 28.41 -13.62
C PRO A 51 22.39 28.06 -12.30
N VAL A 52 21.57 28.98 -11.80
CA VAL A 52 20.74 28.75 -10.61
C VAL A 52 19.43 28.10 -11.04
N THR A 53 19.12 26.93 -10.47
CA THR A 53 17.79 26.32 -10.58
C THR A 53 17.11 26.42 -9.22
N ALA A 54 16.14 27.33 -9.09
CA ALA A 54 15.38 27.52 -7.86
C ALA A 54 13.92 27.79 -8.18
N ILE A 55 13.02 27.30 -7.32
CA ILE A 55 11.62 27.70 -7.31
C ILE A 55 11.52 28.90 -6.37
N THR A 56 11.40 30.10 -6.92
CA THR A 56 11.30 31.34 -6.13
C THR A 56 9.87 31.84 -5.97
N GLU A 57 8.94 31.27 -6.74
CA GLU A 57 7.53 31.65 -6.78
C GLU A 57 6.66 30.41 -6.61
N ASN A 58 5.40 30.59 -6.17
CA ASN A 58 4.46 29.50 -5.92
C ASN A 58 5.03 28.41 -4.99
N LEU A 59 5.81 28.83 -3.99
CA LEU A 59 6.37 27.96 -2.97
C LEU A 59 5.25 27.14 -2.31
N ILE A 60 5.46 25.83 -2.22
CA ILE A 60 4.56 24.90 -1.55
C ILE A 60 5.13 24.53 -0.19
N THR A 61 4.26 24.26 0.77
CA THR A 61 4.66 23.55 1.99
C THR A 61 4.54 22.04 1.71
N PRO A 62 5.62 21.26 1.81
CA PRO A 62 5.55 19.81 1.70
C PRO A 62 4.55 19.22 2.69
N VAL A 63 3.84 18.16 2.29
CA VAL A 63 2.99 17.42 3.23
C VAL A 63 3.86 16.73 4.29
N PRO A 64 3.37 16.59 5.53
CA PRO A 64 4.04 15.74 6.51
C PRO A 64 3.97 14.27 6.08
N TYR A 65 4.67 13.39 6.79
CA TYR A 65 4.63 11.94 6.58
C TYR A 65 4.65 11.20 7.93
N PHE A 66 4.05 10.01 7.95
CA PHE A 66 4.04 9.14 9.12
C PHE A 66 5.30 8.25 9.15
N THR A 67 5.84 7.98 10.34
CA THR A 67 6.93 7.03 10.54
C THR A 67 6.78 6.27 11.87
N GLY A 68 7.57 5.21 12.05
CA GLY A 68 7.60 4.41 13.28
C GLY A 68 6.50 3.34 13.41
N ASN A 69 5.79 2.97 12.34
CA ASN A 69 4.68 2.01 12.42
C ASN A 69 4.43 1.21 11.14
N ASP A 70 3.81 0.04 11.34
CA ASP A 70 2.92 -0.59 10.36
C ASP A 70 1.51 -0.03 10.55
N LYS A 71 0.73 0.10 9.46
CA LYS A 71 -0.68 0.53 9.52
C LYS A 71 -1.56 -0.41 10.37
N LYS A 72 -1.10 -1.63 10.62
CA LYS A 72 -1.79 -2.68 11.38
C LYS A 72 -1.00 -2.99 12.66
N PHE A 73 -1.66 -3.10 13.81
CA PHE A 73 -1.01 -3.36 15.10
C PHE A 73 -1.87 -4.23 16.02
N LYS A 74 -1.27 -5.08 16.86
CA LYS A 74 -2.03 -5.95 17.79
C LYS A 74 -2.47 -5.19 19.05
N SER A 75 -1.50 -4.75 19.86
CA SER A 75 -1.80 -4.17 21.17
C SER A 75 -1.82 -2.64 21.15
N ALA A 76 -0.68 -2.04 20.84
CA ALA A 76 -0.52 -0.61 20.70
C ALA A 76 0.60 -0.29 19.72
N THR A 77 0.59 0.92 19.16
CA THR A 77 1.65 1.43 18.30
C THR A 77 1.90 2.91 18.58
N SER A 78 3.11 3.37 18.25
CA SER A 78 3.49 4.78 18.34
C SER A 78 3.58 5.36 16.93
N VAL A 79 2.85 6.45 16.68
CA VAL A 79 2.84 7.13 15.39
C VAL A 79 3.60 8.44 15.49
N GLU A 80 4.69 8.53 14.73
CA GLU A 80 5.43 9.77 14.53
C GLU A 80 4.97 10.49 13.27
N ILE A 81 4.85 11.82 13.34
CA ILE A 81 4.56 12.67 12.18
C ILE A 81 5.76 13.59 11.97
N LYS A 82 6.37 13.52 10.79
CA LYS A 82 7.56 14.30 10.43
C LYS A 82 7.29 15.16 9.20
N SER A 83 8.12 16.18 9.03
CA SER A 83 8.16 17.03 7.85
C SER A 83 9.58 17.03 7.30
N ILE A 84 9.71 17.07 5.98
CA ILE A 84 11.01 17.26 5.33
C ILE A 84 11.48 18.72 5.42
N GLU A 85 10.52 19.65 5.59
CA GLU A 85 10.79 21.08 5.69
C GLU A 85 11.15 21.44 7.14
N HIS A 86 12.36 21.94 7.37
CA HIS A 86 12.85 22.22 8.71
C HIS A 86 12.14 23.43 9.34
N GLY A 87 11.72 23.30 10.60
CA GLY A 87 11.00 24.36 11.32
C GLY A 87 9.60 24.63 10.77
N SER A 88 8.96 23.66 10.10
CA SER A 88 7.52 23.67 9.88
C SER A 88 6.78 23.24 11.14
N THR A 89 5.60 23.80 11.40
CA THR A 89 4.70 23.33 12.45
C THR A 89 3.74 22.30 11.88
N ILE A 90 3.54 21.18 12.57
CA ILE A 90 2.65 20.11 12.12
C ILE A 90 1.36 20.19 12.94
N PHE A 91 0.22 20.05 12.27
CA PHE A 91 -1.09 19.92 12.90
C PHE A 91 -1.70 18.58 12.54
N TYR A 92 -2.41 17.97 13.49
CA TYR A 92 -3.06 16.70 13.28
C TYR A 92 -4.45 16.64 13.90
N SER A 93 -5.27 15.74 13.37
CA SER A 93 -6.52 15.29 13.97
C SER A 93 -6.46 13.77 14.15
N LEU A 94 -6.95 13.28 15.28
CA LEU A 94 -7.03 11.86 15.60
C LEU A 94 -8.49 11.53 15.95
N ARG A 95 -9.05 10.53 15.27
CA ARG A 95 -10.44 10.10 15.49
C ARG A 95 -10.58 8.58 15.42
N PRO A 96 -11.57 7.98 16.10
CA PRO A 96 -11.92 6.57 15.89
C PRO A 96 -12.23 6.30 14.41
N LEU A 97 -11.78 5.14 13.91
CA LEU A 97 -11.99 4.76 12.51
C LEU A 97 -13.47 4.52 12.19
N ASP A 98 -14.22 4.03 13.16
CA ASP A 98 -15.64 3.65 13.09
C ASP A 98 -16.62 4.81 13.30
N ASP A 99 -16.12 6.03 13.59
CA ASP A 99 -16.95 7.21 13.82
C ASP A 99 -16.81 8.23 12.68
N SER A 100 -17.60 8.02 11.62
CA SER A 100 -17.67 8.94 10.47
C SER A 100 -18.31 10.30 10.82
N GLY A 101 -19.02 10.40 11.94
CA GLY A 101 -19.67 11.63 12.43
C GLY A 101 -18.79 12.46 13.37
N ALA A 102 -17.63 11.93 13.79
CA ALA A 102 -16.70 12.62 14.66
C ALA A 102 -16.27 13.97 14.05
N LYS A 103 -16.39 15.04 14.85
CA LYS A 103 -15.89 16.37 14.45
C LYS A 103 -14.38 16.32 14.30
N ILE A 104 -13.89 16.85 13.17
CA ILE A 104 -12.47 16.99 12.90
C ILE A 104 -11.96 18.24 13.60
N PHE A 105 -11.07 18.06 14.58
CA PHE A 105 -10.36 19.14 15.26
C PHE A 105 -8.85 18.94 15.08
N PHE A 106 -8.17 19.97 14.59
CA PHE A 106 -6.72 19.97 14.40
C PHE A 106 -6.02 20.62 15.59
N GLN A 107 -4.97 19.97 16.07
CA GLN A 107 -4.10 20.48 17.13
C GLN A 107 -2.63 20.33 16.74
N GLU A 108 -1.76 21.14 17.34
CA GLU A 108 -0.33 21.10 17.07
C GLU A 108 0.28 19.77 17.55
N TYR A 109 1.13 19.19 16.71
CA TYR A 109 1.82 17.94 16.95
C TYR A 109 3.17 18.20 17.63
N ASN A 110 3.31 17.76 18.88
CA ASN A 110 4.50 17.97 19.70
C ASN A 110 5.15 16.67 20.23
N ALA A 111 4.49 15.52 20.08
CA ALA A 111 4.97 14.24 20.57
C ALA A 111 4.31 13.05 19.83
N PRO A 112 4.95 11.87 19.77
CA PRO A 112 4.37 10.66 19.17
C PRO A 112 2.98 10.32 19.71
N LEU A 113 2.08 9.90 18.81
CA LEU A 113 0.72 9.51 19.16
C LEU A 113 0.69 8.04 19.56
N GLN A 114 0.13 7.74 20.73
CA GLN A 114 -0.04 6.37 21.19
C GLN A 114 -1.41 5.85 20.78
N LEU A 115 -1.45 4.86 19.90
CA LEU A 115 -2.68 4.22 19.45
C LEU A 115 -2.85 2.87 20.13
N SER A 116 -4.02 2.65 20.72
CA SER A 116 -4.42 1.37 21.32
C SER A 116 -5.75 0.84 20.76
N LYS A 117 -6.29 1.52 19.74
CA LYS A 117 -7.52 1.25 18.99
C LYS A 117 -7.37 1.74 17.56
N SER A 118 -8.12 1.17 16.63
CA SER A 118 -8.17 1.64 15.24
C SER A 118 -8.55 3.12 15.17
N ALA A 119 -7.87 3.87 14.32
CA ALA A 119 -8.05 5.31 14.25
C ALA A 119 -7.68 5.85 12.85
N THR A 120 -8.32 6.95 12.45
CA THR A 120 -7.87 7.76 11.33
C THR A 120 -7.04 8.93 11.88
N ILE A 121 -5.85 9.14 11.32
CA ILE A 121 -5.05 10.35 11.55
C ILE A 121 -5.07 11.20 10.28
N GLN A 122 -5.42 12.46 10.44
CA GLN A 122 -5.24 13.49 9.41
C GLN A 122 -4.13 14.44 9.83
N ALA A 123 -3.27 14.85 8.90
CA ALA A 123 -2.18 15.78 9.24
C ALA A 123 -1.86 16.75 8.09
N TYR A 124 -1.43 17.96 8.44
CA TYR A 124 -0.85 18.93 7.52
C TYR A 124 0.30 19.68 8.20
N ALA A 125 1.15 20.32 7.41
CA ALA A 125 2.24 21.15 7.89
C ALA A 125 2.01 22.62 7.50
N THR A 126 2.50 23.55 8.33
CA THR A 126 2.53 24.98 8.04
C THR A 126 3.96 25.51 8.11
N LYS A 127 4.28 26.44 7.19
CA LYS A 127 5.57 27.13 7.13
C LYS A 127 5.35 28.50 6.51
N ASP A 128 5.85 29.56 7.15
CA ASP A 128 5.80 30.95 6.66
C ASP A 128 4.40 31.37 6.14
N GLY A 129 3.35 31.03 6.90
CA GLY A 129 1.95 31.34 6.57
C GLY A 129 1.32 30.46 5.49
N ARG A 130 2.04 29.48 4.93
CA ARG A 130 1.54 28.53 3.92
C ARG A 130 1.21 27.18 4.56
N GLN A 131 0.14 26.54 4.08
CA GLN A 131 -0.30 25.22 4.52
C GLN A 131 -0.10 24.19 3.42
N SER A 132 0.34 22.98 3.79
CA SER A 132 0.36 21.83 2.88
C SER A 132 -1.07 21.32 2.60
N LYS A 133 -1.18 20.36 1.67
CA LYS A 133 -2.37 19.50 1.63
C LYS A 133 -2.45 18.67 2.92
N THR A 134 -3.66 18.23 3.26
CA THR A 134 -3.90 17.30 4.36
C THR A 134 -3.69 15.87 3.86
N ILE A 135 -2.87 15.11 4.57
CA ILE A 135 -2.77 13.66 4.40
C ILE A 135 -3.71 12.95 5.35
N VAL A 136 -4.18 11.77 4.97
CA VAL A 136 -5.10 10.93 5.76
C VAL A 136 -4.55 9.51 5.78
N GLN A 137 -4.51 8.90 6.95
CA GLN A 137 -4.12 7.49 7.10
C GLN A 137 -4.96 6.81 8.17
N ASP A 138 -5.46 5.63 7.82
CA ASP A 138 -6.11 4.72 8.75
C ASP A 138 -5.10 3.76 9.37
N PHE A 139 -5.29 3.52 10.65
CA PHE A 139 -4.56 2.58 11.48
C PHE A 139 -5.53 1.56 12.05
N TYR A 140 -5.16 0.28 12.00
CA TYR A 140 -6.03 -0.83 12.31
C TYR A 140 -5.48 -1.62 13.50
N LYS A 141 -6.29 -1.74 14.54
CA LYS A 141 -6.04 -2.69 15.62
C LYS A 141 -6.49 -4.07 15.18
N LEU A 142 -5.55 -5.00 15.10
CA LEU A 142 -5.78 -6.39 14.80
C LEU A 142 -6.51 -7.08 15.96
N PRO A 143 -7.46 -7.99 15.68
CA PRO A 143 -8.05 -8.83 16.70
C PRO A 143 -6.98 -9.65 17.44
N GLU A 144 -7.03 -9.63 18.77
CA GLU A 144 -6.10 -10.40 19.62
C GLU A 144 -6.72 -11.70 20.14
N ASP A 145 -7.99 -11.97 19.87
CA ASP A 145 -8.70 -13.16 20.34
C ASP A 145 -8.55 -14.36 19.40
N LYS A 146 -7.78 -14.20 18.32
CA LYS A 146 -7.51 -15.23 17.32
C LYS A 146 -6.10 -15.08 16.73
N ASN A 147 -5.56 -16.18 16.22
CA ASN A 147 -4.35 -16.24 15.39
C ASN A 147 -4.64 -17.07 14.14
N ILE A 148 -3.81 -16.97 13.11
CA ILE A 148 -3.93 -17.77 11.89
C ILE A 148 -2.59 -18.42 11.51
N GLN A 149 -2.67 -19.67 11.06
CA GLN A 149 -1.61 -20.37 10.34
C GLN A 149 -2.10 -20.63 8.92
N VAL A 150 -1.46 -19.99 7.94
CA VAL A 150 -1.68 -20.32 6.53
C VAL A 150 -0.83 -21.56 6.19
N VAL A 151 -1.47 -22.60 5.68
CA VAL A 151 -0.82 -23.86 5.27
C VAL A 151 -0.32 -23.74 3.83
N SER A 152 -1.08 -23.07 2.97
CA SER A 152 -0.72 -22.85 1.57
C SER A 152 0.41 -21.84 1.41
N ASN A 153 1.21 -22.00 0.35
CA ASN A 153 2.27 -21.05 0.01
C ASN A 153 1.68 -19.85 -0.72
N VAL A 154 1.72 -18.67 -0.10
CA VAL A 154 1.25 -17.42 -0.70
C VAL A 154 2.16 -16.98 -1.85
N ASN A 155 1.58 -16.42 -2.91
CA ASN A 155 2.34 -15.79 -3.98
C ASN A 155 3.06 -14.54 -3.42
N PRO A 156 4.40 -14.43 -3.56
CA PRO A 156 5.17 -13.34 -2.95
C PRO A 156 4.81 -11.94 -3.50
N LEU A 157 4.14 -11.86 -4.65
CA LEU A 157 3.67 -10.59 -5.23
C LEU A 157 2.38 -10.07 -4.56
N TYR A 158 1.63 -10.94 -3.87
CA TYR A 158 0.31 -10.62 -3.31
C TYR A 158 0.20 -11.25 -1.91
N THR A 159 0.85 -10.64 -0.92
CA THR A 159 0.90 -11.15 0.46
C THR A 159 -0.04 -10.42 1.42
N ALA A 160 -0.67 -9.32 0.98
CA ALA A 160 -1.48 -8.43 1.81
C ALA A 160 -0.81 -7.93 3.11
N GLY A 161 0.52 -7.97 3.18
CA GLY A 161 1.28 -7.65 4.40
C GLY A 161 1.44 -8.82 5.38
N GLY A 162 1.07 -10.04 4.99
CA GLY A 162 1.29 -11.28 5.77
C GLY A 162 -0.01 -11.95 6.24
N ALA A 163 0.14 -13.08 6.93
CA ALA A 163 -0.97 -13.96 7.31
C ALA A 163 -2.08 -13.27 8.13
N ASP A 164 -1.71 -12.34 9.03
CA ASP A 164 -2.66 -11.61 9.86
C ASP A 164 -3.66 -10.75 9.04
N ALA A 165 -3.37 -10.47 7.76
CA ALA A 165 -4.32 -9.79 6.87
C ALA A 165 -5.63 -10.57 6.68
N LEU A 166 -5.58 -11.90 6.75
CA LEU A 166 -6.74 -12.78 6.60
C LEU A 166 -7.67 -12.81 7.82
N ILE A 167 -7.33 -12.11 8.91
CA ILE A 167 -8.12 -12.10 10.14
C ILE A 167 -8.19 -10.70 10.75
N ASP A 168 -7.87 -9.66 9.98
CA ASP A 168 -7.78 -8.29 10.48
C ASP A 168 -9.13 -7.56 10.47
N GLY A 169 -10.17 -8.15 9.87
CA GLY A 169 -11.51 -7.60 9.76
C GLY A 169 -11.68 -6.59 8.63
N ILE A 170 -10.73 -6.47 7.72
CA ILE A 170 -10.77 -5.60 6.55
C ILE A 170 -11.08 -6.47 5.32
N THR A 171 -12.17 -6.15 4.63
CA THR A 171 -12.49 -6.75 3.34
C THR A 171 -11.97 -5.85 2.21
N GLY A 172 -11.26 -6.45 1.25
CA GLY A 172 -10.82 -5.80 0.03
C GLY A 172 -11.96 -5.46 -0.92
N GLU A 173 -11.72 -4.46 -1.75
CA GLU A 173 -12.61 -4.08 -2.83
C GLU A 173 -12.26 -4.81 -4.14
N ALA A 174 -13.06 -4.57 -5.18
CA ALA A 174 -12.88 -5.19 -6.50
C ALA A 174 -11.51 -4.92 -7.15
N ASN A 175 -10.87 -3.78 -6.83
CA ASN A 175 -9.54 -3.47 -7.34
C ASN A 175 -8.46 -4.12 -6.48
N TYR A 176 -8.05 -5.35 -6.78
CA TYR A 176 -7.05 -6.09 -6.00
C TYR A 176 -5.68 -5.43 -5.85
N ARG A 177 -5.37 -4.41 -6.66
CA ARG A 177 -4.09 -3.70 -6.65
C ARG A 177 -3.93 -2.76 -5.46
N THR A 178 -4.98 -2.58 -4.64
CA THR A 178 -4.93 -1.78 -3.41
C THR A 178 -4.17 -2.47 -2.28
N GLY A 179 -3.96 -3.79 -2.38
CA GLY A 179 -3.01 -4.54 -1.54
C GLY A 179 -3.63 -5.30 -0.36
N GLU A 180 -4.95 -5.49 -0.34
CA GLU A 180 -5.67 -6.22 0.71
C GLU A 180 -5.79 -7.72 0.43
N TRP A 181 -5.47 -8.17 -0.79
CA TRP A 181 -5.69 -9.55 -1.22
C TRP A 181 -4.42 -10.40 -1.16
N GLN A 182 -4.56 -11.64 -0.68
CA GLN A 182 -3.56 -12.69 -0.84
C GLN A 182 -3.86 -13.57 -2.05
N SER A 183 -2.82 -13.98 -2.77
CA SER A 183 -2.97 -14.85 -3.94
C SER A 183 -2.35 -16.24 -3.75
N TYR A 184 -3.04 -17.26 -4.25
CA TYR A 184 -2.60 -18.65 -4.31
C TYR A 184 -2.78 -19.18 -5.73
N GLU A 185 -1.68 -19.38 -6.45
CA GLU A 185 -1.68 -19.73 -7.88
C GLU A 185 -1.51 -21.25 -8.07
N GLY A 186 -2.42 -21.88 -8.81
CA GLY A 186 -2.33 -23.31 -9.14
C GLY A 186 -2.38 -24.26 -7.94
N THR A 187 -2.81 -23.74 -6.78
CA THR A 187 -2.92 -24.51 -5.53
C THR A 187 -4.13 -24.06 -4.73
N ASP A 188 -4.66 -24.98 -3.94
CA ASP A 188 -5.74 -24.70 -2.99
C ASP A 188 -5.27 -23.71 -1.92
N PHE A 189 -6.20 -22.92 -1.40
CA PHE A 189 -5.96 -22.15 -0.18
C PHE A 189 -6.38 -22.97 1.04
N GLU A 190 -5.50 -23.07 2.03
CA GLU A 190 -5.78 -23.70 3.31
C GLU A 190 -5.19 -22.87 4.45
N ALA A 191 -6.00 -22.64 5.49
CA ALA A 191 -5.57 -21.98 6.71
C ALA A 191 -6.30 -22.52 7.94
N ILE A 192 -5.64 -22.41 9.09
CA ILE A 192 -6.15 -22.80 10.41
C ILE A 192 -6.18 -21.58 11.31
N ILE A 193 -7.36 -21.25 11.81
CA ILE A 193 -7.60 -20.15 12.74
C ILE A 193 -7.66 -20.74 14.14
N ASP A 194 -6.78 -20.29 15.05
CA ASP A 194 -6.83 -20.61 16.49
C ASP A 194 -7.55 -19.49 17.24
N LEU A 195 -8.74 -19.78 17.77
CA LEU A 195 -9.57 -18.89 18.58
C LEU A 195 -9.06 -18.74 20.03
N LYS A 196 -7.87 -19.27 20.32
CA LYS A 196 -7.13 -19.31 21.60
C LYS A 196 -7.78 -20.14 22.71
N GLN A 197 -9.09 -20.26 22.70
CA GLN A 197 -9.88 -21.06 23.63
C GLN A 197 -11.06 -21.70 22.91
N VAL A 198 -11.56 -22.80 23.48
CA VAL A 198 -12.79 -23.44 23.04
C VAL A 198 -13.96 -22.49 23.31
N LYS A 199 -14.65 -22.04 22.25
CA LYS A 199 -15.79 -21.12 22.34
C LYS A 199 -16.89 -21.49 21.35
N PRO A 200 -18.14 -21.06 21.59
CA PRO A 200 -19.22 -21.21 20.61
C PRO A 200 -18.86 -20.52 19.30
N VAL A 201 -19.16 -21.17 18.18
CA VAL A 201 -19.04 -20.64 16.82
C VAL A 201 -20.39 -20.80 16.15
N ASN A 202 -20.94 -19.68 15.68
CA ASN A 202 -22.24 -19.58 15.01
C ASN A 202 -22.11 -19.27 13.51
N TYR A 203 -20.94 -18.83 13.04
CA TYR A 203 -20.73 -18.49 11.65
C TYR A 203 -19.29 -18.72 11.21
N VAL A 204 -19.12 -19.22 9.98
CA VAL A 204 -17.83 -19.34 9.30
C VAL A 204 -17.97 -18.83 7.86
N GLY A 205 -16.94 -18.14 7.37
CA GLY A 205 -16.91 -17.64 6.00
C GLY A 205 -15.52 -17.22 5.56
N ALA A 206 -15.37 -16.97 4.27
CA ALA A 206 -14.20 -16.31 3.70
C ALA A 206 -14.61 -15.51 2.46
N HIS A 207 -13.95 -14.38 2.20
CA HIS A 207 -14.20 -13.56 1.03
C HIS A 207 -13.25 -13.93 -0.11
N PHE A 208 -13.77 -13.88 -1.33
CA PHE A 208 -13.00 -14.16 -2.53
C PHE A 208 -13.30 -13.13 -3.61
N LEU A 209 -12.31 -12.90 -4.48
CA LEU A 209 -12.43 -12.07 -5.67
C LEU A 209 -12.49 -12.95 -6.91
N GLN A 210 -13.28 -12.53 -7.90
CA GLN A 210 -13.18 -13.01 -9.28
C GLN A 210 -12.90 -11.84 -10.21
N ASP A 211 -11.88 -12.03 -11.04
CA ASP A 211 -11.54 -11.21 -12.20
C ASP A 211 -10.95 -12.16 -13.26
N VAL A 212 -11.84 -12.74 -14.07
CA VAL A 212 -11.50 -13.75 -15.09
C VAL A 212 -10.41 -13.24 -16.02
N GLY A 213 -10.48 -11.97 -16.44
CA GLY A 213 -9.49 -11.35 -17.32
C GLY A 213 -8.07 -11.30 -16.73
N SER A 214 -7.98 -11.25 -15.39
CA SER A 214 -6.72 -11.30 -14.63
C SER A 214 -6.35 -12.71 -14.13
N TRP A 215 -7.06 -13.74 -14.58
CA TRP A 215 -6.87 -15.15 -14.22
C TRP A 215 -7.23 -15.48 -12.76
N ILE A 216 -8.09 -14.66 -12.17
CA ILE A 216 -8.55 -14.79 -10.79
C ILE A 216 -9.96 -15.38 -10.82
N TRP A 217 -10.12 -16.61 -10.36
CA TRP A 217 -11.42 -17.27 -10.28
C TRP A 217 -11.87 -17.44 -8.83
N MET A 218 -13.19 -17.41 -8.63
CA MET A 218 -13.76 -17.93 -7.39
C MET A 218 -13.29 -19.38 -7.16
N PRO A 219 -13.05 -19.80 -5.91
CA PRO A 219 -12.78 -21.19 -5.61
C PRO A 219 -13.95 -22.07 -6.04
N SER A 220 -13.72 -23.30 -6.50
CA SER A 220 -14.81 -24.19 -6.93
C SER A 220 -15.72 -24.62 -5.77
N SER A 221 -15.14 -24.76 -4.58
CA SER A 221 -15.85 -24.87 -3.31
C SER A 221 -15.00 -24.40 -2.15
N VAL A 222 -15.66 -24.10 -1.03
CA VAL A 222 -15.02 -23.72 0.24
C VAL A 222 -15.56 -24.62 1.33
N LEU A 223 -14.66 -25.31 2.02
CA LEU A 223 -14.94 -26.23 3.10
C LEU A 223 -14.51 -25.60 4.42
N PHE A 224 -15.35 -25.77 5.44
CA PHE A 224 -15.05 -25.34 6.80
C PHE A 224 -15.11 -26.54 7.74
N GLU A 225 -14.08 -26.70 8.57
CA GLU A 225 -14.00 -27.76 9.58
C GLU A 225 -13.71 -27.17 10.96
N GLY A 226 -14.27 -27.77 12.00
CA GLY A 226 -14.09 -27.35 13.39
C GLY A 226 -13.32 -28.39 14.20
N SER A 227 -12.50 -27.93 15.14
CA SER A 227 -11.77 -28.79 16.07
C SER A 227 -11.63 -28.15 17.46
N SER A 228 -11.64 -28.98 18.51
CA SER A 228 -11.32 -28.54 19.88
C SER A 228 -9.84 -28.76 20.25
N ASP A 229 -9.14 -29.67 19.58
CA ASP A 229 -7.78 -30.12 19.92
C ASP A 229 -6.72 -29.73 18.89
N GLY A 230 -7.13 -29.27 17.70
CA GLY A 230 -6.25 -28.89 16.60
C GLY A 230 -5.70 -30.06 15.80
N ASN A 231 -6.11 -31.30 16.13
CA ASN A 231 -5.66 -32.53 15.47
C ASN A 231 -6.80 -33.19 14.69
N THR A 232 -7.96 -33.34 15.34
CA THR A 232 -9.14 -33.98 14.74
C THR A 232 -10.11 -32.89 14.30
N PHE A 233 -10.38 -32.83 13.00
CA PHE A 233 -11.29 -31.85 12.40
C PHE A 233 -12.58 -32.53 11.94
N THR A 234 -13.70 -31.87 12.19
CA THR A 234 -15.03 -32.33 11.76
C THR A 234 -15.62 -31.31 10.79
N LEU A 235 -16.12 -31.79 9.66
CA LEU A 235 -16.78 -30.96 8.65
C LEU A 235 -17.97 -30.20 9.25
N LEU A 236 -17.97 -28.88 9.11
CA LEU A 236 -19.08 -28.00 9.48
C LEU A 236 -19.97 -27.70 8.28
N GLY A 237 -19.38 -27.60 7.08
CA GLY A 237 -20.10 -27.41 5.84
C GLY A 237 -19.19 -27.16 4.65
N GLU A 238 -19.77 -27.26 3.46
CA GLU A 238 -19.15 -26.93 2.17
C GLU A 238 -20.09 -26.00 1.40
N ILE A 239 -19.56 -24.89 0.87
CA ILE A 239 -20.24 -24.04 -0.09
C ILE A 239 -19.66 -24.31 -1.47
N LYS A 240 -20.51 -24.74 -2.40
CA LYS A 240 -20.14 -24.87 -3.80
C LYS A 240 -20.31 -23.54 -4.52
N ASN A 241 -19.39 -23.25 -5.44
CA ASN A 241 -19.45 -22.05 -6.24
C ASN A 241 -20.64 -22.06 -7.20
N SER A 242 -21.37 -20.95 -7.24
CA SER A 242 -22.49 -20.70 -8.15
C SER A 242 -22.20 -19.58 -9.16
N VAL A 243 -21.04 -18.92 -9.06
CA VAL A 243 -20.60 -17.89 -10.00
C VAL A 243 -20.14 -18.56 -11.28
N SER A 244 -20.58 -18.03 -12.43
CA SER A 244 -20.16 -18.51 -13.74
C SER A 244 -18.67 -18.28 -13.93
N ASP A 245 -17.97 -19.30 -14.43
CA ASP A 245 -16.54 -19.22 -14.75
C ASP A 245 -16.25 -18.34 -15.97
N LYS A 246 -17.29 -18.00 -16.74
CA LYS A 246 -17.25 -17.08 -17.90
C LYS A 246 -17.72 -15.68 -17.56
N ASP A 247 -17.99 -15.38 -16.30
CA ASP A 247 -18.36 -14.02 -15.89
C ASP A 247 -17.12 -13.13 -15.72
N TYR A 248 -16.89 -12.26 -16.71
CA TYR A 248 -15.80 -11.29 -16.72
C TYR A 248 -16.08 -10.06 -15.84
N GLN A 249 -17.28 -9.91 -15.28
CA GLN A 249 -17.55 -8.83 -14.35
C GLN A 249 -16.76 -9.07 -13.07
N THR A 250 -15.83 -8.17 -12.75
CA THR A 250 -15.11 -8.22 -11.49
C THR A 250 -16.10 -8.18 -10.33
N SER A 251 -15.99 -9.15 -9.44
CA SER A 251 -16.91 -9.28 -8.31
C SER A 251 -16.19 -9.85 -7.09
N VAL A 252 -16.67 -9.42 -5.93
CA VAL A 252 -16.22 -9.90 -4.64
C VAL A 252 -17.38 -10.62 -3.97
N LYS A 253 -17.13 -11.78 -3.37
CA LYS A 253 -18.19 -12.61 -2.79
C LYS A 253 -17.72 -13.35 -1.55
N GLU A 254 -18.60 -13.38 -0.56
CA GLU A 254 -18.44 -14.21 0.62
C GLU A 254 -18.93 -15.64 0.36
N PHE A 255 -18.12 -16.62 0.75
CA PHE A 255 -18.49 -18.02 0.86
C PHE A 255 -18.59 -18.35 2.35
N GLY A 256 -19.81 -18.36 2.89
CA GLY A 256 -20.03 -18.58 4.31
C GLY A 256 -21.35 -19.28 4.60
N LEU A 257 -21.45 -19.84 5.80
CA LEU A 257 -22.65 -20.48 6.31
C LEU A 257 -22.81 -20.31 7.83
N PRO A 258 -24.06 -20.26 8.34
CA PRO A 258 -24.29 -20.42 9.76
C PRO A 258 -23.92 -21.84 10.20
N VAL A 259 -23.30 -21.94 11.36
CA VAL A 259 -22.94 -23.21 12.01
C VAL A 259 -23.45 -23.19 13.45
N GLN A 260 -23.51 -24.34 14.10
CA GLN A 260 -23.80 -24.41 15.54
C GLN A 260 -22.84 -25.41 16.16
N THR A 261 -21.66 -24.93 16.52
CA THR A 261 -20.60 -25.78 17.06
C THR A 261 -19.85 -25.09 18.20
N THR A 262 -19.07 -25.86 18.93
CA THR A 262 -18.07 -25.34 19.87
C THR A 262 -16.71 -25.81 19.38
N ALA A 263 -15.80 -24.86 19.14
CA ALA A 263 -14.49 -25.15 18.57
C ALA A 263 -13.44 -24.18 19.15
N ARG A 264 -12.18 -24.60 19.11
CA ARG A 264 -11.02 -23.72 19.27
C ARG A 264 -10.36 -23.43 17.93
N TYR A 265 -10.33 -24.42 17.03
CA TYR A 265 -9.70 -24.29 15.72
C TYR A 265 -10.75 -24.37 14.63
N ILE A 266 -10.65 -23.48 13.65
CA ILE A 266 -11.41 -23.54 12.40
C ILE A 266 -10.42 -23.71 11.26
N ARG A 267 -10.57 -24.78 10.47
CA ARG A 267 -9.84 -24.94 9.21
C ARG A 267 -10.74 -24.50 8.07
N VAL A 268 -10.20 -23.64 7.20
CA VAL A 268 -10.82 -23.26 5.93
C VAL A 268 -9.99 -23.85 4.80
N LYS A 269 -10.67 -24.45 3.81
CA LYS A 269 -10.06 -24.94 2.59
C LYS A 269 -10.86 -24.46 1.38
N ALA A 270 -10.24 -23.69 0.49
CA ALA A 270 -10.82 -23.25 -0.76
C ALA A 270 -10.14 -23.95 -1.94
N VAL A 271 -10.93 -24.66 -2.74
CA VAL A 271 -10.44 -25.48 -3.84
C VAL A 271 -10.19 -24.60 -5.07
N ASN A 272 -8.98 -24.66 -5.61
CA ASN A 272 -8.58 -23.85 -6.76
C ASN A 272 -9.34 -24.28 -8.01
N TYR A 273 -9.66 -23.31 -8.88
CA TYR A 273 -10.31 -23.59 -10.17
C TYR A 273 -9.48 -24.55 -11.04
N GLY A 274 -8.16 -24.53 -10.89
CA GLY A 274 -7.21 -25.41 -11.54
C GLY A 274 -6.61 -24.78 -12.80
N THR A 275 -6.43 -25.60 -13.83
CA THR A 275 -5.89 -25.16 -15.12
C THR A 275 -6.90 -24.30 -15.87
N ILE A 276 -6.45 -23.17 -16.39
CA ILE A 276 -7.26 -22.23 -17.16
C ILE A 276 -7.77 -22.93 -18.43
N PRO A 277 -9.09 -22.86 -18.72
CA PRO A 277 -9.73 -23.66 -19.75
C PRO A 277 -9.49 -23.11 -21.15
N ASP A 278 -9.63 -23.96 -22.18
CA ASP A 278 -9.33 -23.65 -23.58
C ASP A 278 -10.06 -22.42 -24.15
N TRP A 279 -11.22 -22.07 -23.59
CA TRP A 279 -11.98 -20.91 -24.06
C TRP A 279 -11.39 -19.56 -23.60
N HIS A 280 -10.52 -19.56 -22.60
CA HIS A 280 -9.94 -18.35 -22.02
C HIS A 280 -8.59 -18.01 -22.69
N PRO A 281 -8.26 -16.72 -22.94
CA PRO A 281 -6.99 -16.35 -23.56
C PRO A 281 -5.73 -16.87 -22.84
N GLY A 282 -5.81 -17.03 -21.52
CA GLY A 282 -4.76 -17.60 -20.66
C GLY A 282 -4.74 -19.13 -20.57
N HIS A 283 -5.39 -19.86 -21.48
CA HIS A 283 -5.50 -21.32 -21.47
C HIS A 283 -4.14 -22.03 -21.20
N GLY A 284 -4.19 -23.11 -20.42
CA GLY A 284 -3.01 -23.87 -20.01
C GLY A 284 -2.21 -23.26 -18.86
N GLY A 285 -2.50 -22.01 -18.47
CA GLY A 285 -1.98 -21.40 -17.24
C GLY A 285 -2.70 -21.90 -15.98
N ASN A 286 -2.25 -21.42 -14.83
CA ASN A 286 -2.85 -21.72 -13.53
C ASN A 286 -3.77 -20.59 -13.08
N ALA A 287 -4.95 -20.94 -12.55
CA ALA A 287 -5.84 -19.97 -11.93
C ALA A 287 -5.31 -19.53 -10.55
N HIS A 288 -5.58 -18.27 -10.22
CA HIS A 288 -5.35 -17.73 -8.89
C HIS A 288 -6.63 -17.80 -8.05
N ILE A 289 -6.49 -18.19 -6.78
CA ILE A 289 -7.43 -17.80 -5.72
C ILE A 289 -6.94 -16.47 -5.15
N PHE A 290 -7.85 -15.49 -5.03
CA PHE A 290 -7.63 -14.29 -4.24
C PHE A 290 -8.56 -14.30 -3.02
N VAL A 291 -7.98 -14.18 -1.83
CA VAL A 291 -8.68 -14.17 -0.52
C VAL A 291 -8.13 -13.04 0.34
N ASP A 292 -9.01 -12.29 1.02
CA ASP A 292 -8.67 -11.13 1.86
C ASP A 292 -8.95 -11.37 3.35
N GLU A 293 -10.01 -12.11 3.73
CA GLU A 293 -10.48 -12.27 5.10
C GLU A 293 -11.16 -13.64 5.32
N VAL A 294 -10.88 -14.26 6.47
CA VAL A 294 -11.57 -15.43 7.03
C VAL A 294 -12.38 -15.00 8.24
N ILE A 295 -13.69 -15.24 8.16
CA ILE A 295 -14.69 -14.77 9.11
C ILE A 295 -15.06 -15.93 10.05
N VAL A 296 -14.95 -15.70 11.35
CA VAL A 296 -15.43 -16.61 12.40
C VAL A 296 -16.17 -15.80 13.46
N ARG A 297 -17.42 -16.18 13.78
CA ARG A 297 -18.27 -15.52 14.80
C ARG A 297 -18.99 -16.52 15.67
#